data_AF-A0A8B7IDX0-F1
#
_entry.id   AF-A0A8B7IDX0-F1
#
_cell.length_a   1.000
_cell.length_b   1.000
_cell.length_c   1.000
_cell.angle_alpha   90.00
_cell.angle_beta   90.00
_cell.angle_gamma   90.00
#
_symmetry.space_group_name_H-M   'P 1'
#
loop_
_entity.id
_entity.type
_entity.pdbx_description
1 polymer ?
#
loop_
_entity_poly.entity_id
_entity_poly.type
_entity_poly.pdbx_seq_one_letter_code
_entity_poly.pdbx_strand_id
1 'polypeptide(L)'
;MNRKNSLVVEKAELLILTVSMDLKWICVLSVILVVALSTLAEAASPPTKCQCNVTPSQRKNCGHPGITAEECRRAGCCFNSSIPGFPWCFTPKARKVRKVCPSDVKARKDCGFPGITAQECERRGCCFMSHPAGVPWCFYRNAVQEVC
;
A
#
# COMPACT_ATOMS: atom_id res chain seq x y z
N MET A 1 -31.09 -24.34 -58.37
CA MET A 1 -30.76 -23.90 -56.99
C MET A 1 -30.46 -25.15 -56.16
N ASN A 2 -29.19 -25.39 -55.79
CA ASN A 2 -28.72 -26.70 -55.33
C ASN A 2 -28.75 -26.82 -53.79
N ARG A 3 -29.61 -27.70 -53.27
CA ARG A 3 -29.96 -27.91 -51.85
C ARG A 3 -28.76 -28.20 -50.93
N LYS A 4 -27.64 -28.66 -51.50
CA LYS A 4 -26.39 -28.95 -50.79
C LYS A 4 -25.64 -27.70 -50.30
N ASN A 5 -25.75 -26.55 -50.99
CA ASN A 5 -25.15 -25.30 -50.54
C ASN A 5 -25.88 -24.68 -49.35
N SER A 6 -27.20 -24.90 -49.22
CA SER A 6 -28.00 -24.31 -48.13
C SER A 6 -27.68 -24.93 -46.77
N LEU A 7 -27.46 -26.26 -46.71
CA LEU A 7 -27.20 -26.98 -45.47
C LEU A 7 -25.79 -26.73 -44.90
N VAL A 8 -24.83 -26.41 -45.77
CA VAL A 8 -23.45 -26.06 -45.38
C VAL A 8 -23.40 -24.66 -44.79
N VAL A 9 -24.19 -23.73 -45.33
CA VAL A 9 -24.30 -22.36 -44.81
C VAL A 9 -25.00 -22.36 -43.44
N GLU A 10 -26.09 -23.12 -43.27
CA GLU A 10 -26.83 -23.19 -42.00
C GLU A 10 -26.00 -23.81 -40.84
N LYS A 11 -25.20 -24.86 -41.14
CA LYS A 11 -24.25 -25.44 -40.17
C LYS A 11 -23.09 -24.51 -39.85
N ALA A 12 -22.59 -23.74 -40.82
CA ALA A 12 -21.56 -22.73 -40.59
C ALA A 12 -22.09 -21.58 -39.72
N GLU A 13 -23.32 -21.11 -39.96
CA GLU A 13 -23.94 -20.08 -39.11
C GLU A 13 -24.19 -20.57 -37.68
N LEU A 14 -24.61 -21.82 -37.48
CA LEU A 14 -24.77 -22.41 -36.14
C LEU A 14 -23.42 -22.61 -35.42
N LEU A 15 -22.35 -22.95 -36.15
CA LEU A 15 -20.99 -23.06 -35.62
C LEU A 15 -20.40 -21.66 -35.30
N ILE A 16 -20.70 -20.65 -36.11
CA ILE A 16 -20.26 -19.26 -35.90
C ILE A 16 -21.01 -18.64 -34.70
N LEU A 17 -22.31 -18.91 -34.54
CA LEU A 17 -23.11 -18.43 -33.41
C LEU A 17 -22.70 -19.06 -32.07
N THR A 18 -22.32 -20.35 -32.07
CA THR A 18 -21.76 -21.03 -30.89
C THR A 18 -20.36 -20.53 -30.54
N VAL A 19 -19.45 -20.40 -31.51
CA VAL A 19 -18.11 -19.81 -31.29
C VAL A 19 -18.18 -18.34 -30.83
N SER A 20 -19.18 -17.57 -31.27
CA SER A 20 -19.39 -16.15 -30.90
C SER A 20 -19.91 -15.98 -29.46
N MET A 21 -20.85 -16.84 -29.04
CA MET A 21 -21.26 -17.09 -27.64
C MET A 21 -20.01 -17.34 -26.77
N ASP A 22 -19.18 -18.30 -27.18
CA ASP A 22 -18.00 -18.76 -26.43
C ASP A 22 -16.90 -17.71 -26.36
N LEU A 23 -16.59 -16.97 -27.44
CA LEU A 23 -15.55 -15.93 -27.41
C LEU A 23 -15.91 -14.80 -26.44
N LYS A 24 -17.18 -14.42 -26.36
CA LYS A 24 -17.65 -13.36 -25.45
C LYS A 24 -17.56 -13.81 -23.99
N TRP A 25 -17.91 -15.06 -23.68
CA TRP A 25 -17.76 -15.61 -22.33
C TRP A 25 -16.30 -15.92 -21.97
N ILE A 26 -15.48 -16.37 -22.91
CA ILE A 26 -14.04 -16.54 -22.73
C ILE A 26 -13.37 -15.20 -22.42
N CYS A 27 -13.74 -14.13 -23.12
CA CYS A 27 -13.27 -12.77 -22.84
C CYS A 27 -13.72 -12.28 -21.46
N VAL A 28 -14.96 -12.56 -21.07
CA VAL A 28 -15.46 -12.20 -19.73
C VAL A 28 -14.70 -12.98 -18.65
N LEU A 29 -14.49 -14.28 -18.82
CA LEU A 29 -13.75 -15.13 -17.88
C LEU A 29 -12.26 -14.73 -17.79
N SER A 30 -11.63 -14.38 -18.91
CA SER A 30 -10.23 -13.92 -18.90
C SER A 30 -10.09 -12.57 -18.21
N VAL A 31 -11.03 -11.64 -18.42
CA VAL A 31 -11.08 -10.35 -17.71
C VAL A 31 -11.30 -10.58 -16.20
N ILE A 32 -12.22 -11.46 -15.81
CA ILE A 32 -12.46 -11.81 -14.40
C ILE A 32 -11.19 -12.40 -13.77
N LEU A 33 -10.50 -13.30 -14.46
CA LEU A 33 -9.25 -13.92 -13.98
C LEU A 33 -8.13 -12.88 -13.82
N VAL A 34 -7.96 -11.96 -14.78
CA VAL A 34 -6.96 -10.88 -14.71
C VAL A 34 -7.26 -9.91 -13.57
N VAL A 35 -8.54 -9.55 -13.37
CA VAL A 35 -8.97 -8.68 -12.25
C VAL A 35 -8.73 -9.40 -10.91
N ALA A 36 -9.04 -10.69 -10.82
CA ALA A 36 -8.79 -11.49 -9.60
C ALA A 36 -7.29 -11.66 -9.29
N LEU A 37 -6.42 -11.78 -10.30
CA LEU A 37 -4.96 -11.84 -10.08
C LEU A 37 -4.39 -10.49 -9.62
N SER A 38 -4.99 -9.38 -10.06
CA SER A 38 -4.54 -8.03 -9.73
C SER A 38 -4.79 -7.67 -8.26
N THR A 39 -5.75 -8.31 -7.59
CA THR A 39 -6.06 -8.04 -6.18
C THR A 39 -5.11 -8.70 -5.19
N LEU A 40 -4.22 -9.60 -5.63
CA LEU A 40 -3.24 -10.28 -4.75
C LEU A 40 -1.93 -9.50 -4.55
N ALA A 41 -1.71 -8.41 -5.29
CA ALA A 41 -0.48 -7.64 -5.19
C ALA A 41 -0.54 -6.61 -4.05
N GLU A 42 -0.59 -7.09 -2.80
CA GLU A 42 -0.27 -6.24 -1.65
C GLU A 42 1.25 -6.05 -1.61
N ALA A 43 1.74 -5.02 -2.29
CA ALA A 43 3.12 -4.59 -2.16
C ALA A 43 3.35 -4.09 -0.72
N ALA A 44 3.87 -4.98 0.14
CA ALA A 44 4.25 -4.61 1.50
C ALA A 44 5.33 -3.53 1.44
N SER A 45 5.02 -2.32 1.94
CA SER A 45 5.99 -1.24 2.01
C SER A 45 7.19 -1.67 2.87
N PRO A 46 8.43 -1.31 2.49
CA PRO A 46 9.61 -1.73 3.24
C PRO A 46 9.54 -1.22 4.68
N PRO A 47 9.87 -2.07 5.68
CA PRO A 47 9.85 -1.66 7.07
C PRO A 47 10.95 -0.64 7.33
N THR A 48 10.64 0.30 8.20
CA THR A 48 11.56 1.37 8.61
C THR A 48 12.57 0.84 9.64
N LYS A 49 13.70 1.52 9.83
CA LYS A 49 14.74 1.14 10.80
C LYS A 49 14.18 0.79 12.20
N CYS A 50 13.26 1.59 12.72
CA CYS A 50 12.71 1.38 14.07
C CYS A 50 11.79 0.18 14.20
N GLN A 51 11.07 -0.15 13.12
CA GLN A 51 10.28 -1.37 13.08
C GLN A 51 11.18 -2.62 13.08
N CYS A 52 12.42 -2.51 12.58
CA CYS A 52 13.41 -3.59 12.60
C CYS A 52 14.28 -3.64 13.87
N ASN A 53 14.12 -2.68 14.80
CA ASN A 53 14.81 -2.73 16.09
C ASN A 53 14.10 -3.69 17.06
N VAL A 54 14.26 -4.98 16.79
CA VAL A 54 13.66 -6.10 17.52
C VAL A 54 14.75 -6.90 18.22
N THR A 55 14.61 -7.09 19.53
CA THR A 55 15.53 -7.93 20.30
C THR A 55 15.46 -9.37 19.77
N PRO A 56 16.58 -10.10 19.70
CA PRO A 56 16.62 -11.43 19.06
C PRO A 56 15.54 -12.39 19.59
N SER A 57 15.34 -12.42 20.90
CA SER A 57 14.34 -13.25 21.58
C SER A 57 12.89 -12.94 21.23
N GLN A 58 12.61 -11.75 20.68
CA GLN A 58 11.26 -11.33 20.29
C GLN A 58 11.02 -11.47 18.78
N ARG A 59 12.03 -11.86 18.00
CA ARG A 59 11.90 -12.00 16.55
C ARG A 59 10.96 -13.16 16.22
N LYS A 60 9.94 -12.88 15.40
CA LYS A 60 9.08 -13.90 14.81
C LYS A 60 9.49 -14.11 13.37
N ASN A 61 9.66 -15.37 12.97
CA ASN A 61 10.07 -15.72 11.61
C ASN A 61 9.08 -15.16 10.58
N CYS A 62 9.61 -14.61 9.47
CA CYS A 62 8.80 -14.07 8.37
C CYS A 62 9.12 -14.69 7.00
N GLY A 63 10.17 -15.52 6.90
CA GLY A 63 10.60 -16.11 5.63
C GLY A 63 10.70 -17.63 5.69
N HIS A 64 10.99 -18.24 4.55
CA HIS A 64 11.36 -19.65 4.50
C HIS A 64 12.84 -19.83 4.94
N PRO A 65 13.26 -21.06 5.32
CA PRO A 65 14.66 -21.36 5.56
C PRO A 65 15.53 -21.01 4.33
N GLY A 66 16.71 -20.44 4.56
CA GLY A 66 17.63 -20.06 3.48
C GLY A 66 17.23 -18.82 2.67
N ILE A 67 16.18 -18.10 3.05
CA ILE A 67 15.75 -16.86 2.39
C ILE A 67 16.89 -15.84 2.31
N THR A 68 17.04 -15.20 1.15
CA THR A 68 18.03 -14.14 0.97
C THR A 68 17.61 -12.86 1.67
N ALA A 69 18.57 -11.97 1.94
CA ALA A 69 18.29 -10.66 2.53
C ALA A 69 17.35 -9.81 1.66
N GLU A 70 17.44 -9.97 0.33
CA GLU A 70 16.64 -9.22 -0.63
C GLU A 70 15.20 -9.74 -0.69
N GLU A 71 15.01 -11.05 -0.76
CA GLU A 71 13.67 -11.67 -0.71
C GLU A 71 12.95 -11.35 0.60
N CYS A 72 13.66 -11.41 1.73
CA CYS A 72 13.09 -11.04 3.03
C CYS A 72 12.61 -9.59 3.06
N ARG A 73 13.41 -8.65 2.54
CA ARG A 73 13.05 -7.23 2.46
C ARG A 73 11.88 -6.99 1.51
N ARG A 74 11.84 -7.70 0.38
CA ARG A 74 10.74 -7.64 -0.60
C ARG A 74 9.43 -8.19 -0.03
N ALA A 75 9.50 -9.17 0.87
CA ALA A 75 8.36 -9.67 1.63
C ALA A 75 7.86 -8.68 2.72
N GLY A 76 8.43 -7.46 2.80
CA GLY A 76 8.05 -6.47 3.81
C GLY A 76 8.63 -6.73 5.19
N CYS A 77 9.68 -7.56 5.28
CA CYS A 77 10.26 -7.99 6.54
C CYS A 77 11.67 -7.47 6.80
N CYS A 78 12.10 -7.60 8.05
CA CYS A 78 13.40 -7.15 8.52
C CYS A 78 14.41 -8.29 8.40
N PHE A 79 15.61 -7.97 7.91
CA PHE A 79 16.70 -8.93 7.80
C PHE A 79 17.88 -8.55 8.69
N ASN A 80 18.35 -9.47 9.55
CA ASN A 80 19.58 -9.33 10.31
C ASN A 80 20.15 -10.71 10.67
N SER A 81 21.27 -11.07 10.03
CA SER A 81 21.99 -12.33 10.22
C SER A 81 23.14 -12.28 11.23
N SER A 82 23.37 -11.13 11.89
CA SER A 82 24.51 -10.94 12.78
C SER A 82 24.42 -11.72 14.09
N ILE A 83 23.26 -12.31 14.39
CA ILE A 83 23.01 -13.05 15.64
C ILE A 83 22.52 -14.46 15.29
N PRO A 84 23.32 -15.51 15.55
CA PRO A 84 22.93 -16.89 15.27
C PRO A 84 21.87 -17.39 16.27
N GLY A 85 21.19 -18.48 15.91
CA GLY A 85 20.17 -19.11 16.78
C GLY A 85 18.81 -18.40 16.81
N PHE A 86 18.65 -17.27 16.11
CA PHE A 86 17.39 -16.54 15.98
C PHE A 86 17.02 -16.32 14.50
N PRO A 87 15.74 -16.07 14.18
CA PRO A 87 15.32 -15.78 12.81
C PRO A 87 16.09 -14.58 12.23
N TRP A 88 16.70 -14.80 11.07
CA TRP A 88 17.37 -13.74 10.32
C TRP A 88 16.38 -12.88 9.56
N CYS A 89 15.34 -13.50 9.00
CA CYS A 89 14.18 -12.81 8.43
C CYS A 89 13.03 -12.81 9.43
N PHE A 90 12.62 -11.63 9.89
CA PHE A 90 11.63 -11.51 10.96
C PHE A 90 10.63 -10.38 10.72
N THR A 91 9.45 -10.54 11.34
CA THR A 91 8.35 -9.58 11.23
C THR A 91 8.75 -8.24 11.86
N PRO A 92 8.49 -7.11 11.19
CA PRO A 92 8.65 -5.79 11.79
C PRO A 92 7.73 -5.60 13.00
N LYS A 93 8.13 -4.76 13.94
CA LYS A 93 7.21 -4.21 14.95
C LYS A 93 6.19 -3.29 14.28
N ALA A 94 5.05 -3.08 14.94
CA ALA A 94 4.07 -2.10 14.50
C ALA A 94 4.71 -0.71 14.35
N ARG A 95 4.36 -0.01 13.26
CA ARG A 95 4.83 1.34 13.00
C ARG A 95 4.32 2.29 14.08
N LYS A 96 5.25 2.88 14.83
CA LYS A 96 4.95 3.96 15.77
C LYS A 96 5.23 5.32 15.15
N VAL A 97 4.25 6.22 15.28
CA VAL A 97 4.34 7.60 14.81
C VAL A 97 3.93 8.54 15.93
N ARG A 98 4.57 9.71 15.98
CA ARG A 98 4.19 10.81 16.86
C ARG A 98 3.75 12.00 16.04
N LYS A 99 2.80 12.76 16.55
CA LYS A 99 2.32 14.00 15.94
C LYS A 99 3.15 15.16 16.46
N VAL A 100 3.85 15.87 15.57
CA VAL A 100 4.70 17.02 15.93
C VAL A 100 4.24 18.27 15.19
N CYS A 101 4.55 19.43 15.75
CA CYS A 101 4.39 20.70 15.04
C CYS A 101 5.55 20.88 14.06
N PRO A 102 5.31 20.92 12.74
CA PRO A 102 6.38 21.18 11.80
C PRO A 102 6.98 22.57 12.01
N SER A 103 8.29 22.62 12.21
CA SER A 103 9.04 23.89 12.27
C SER A 103 9.20 24.52 10.89
N ASP A 104 9.30 23.70 9.84
CA ASP A 104 9.35 24.17 8.46
C ASP A 104 8.03 24.83 8.07
N VAL A 105 8.12 26.09 7.72
CA VAL A 105 7.01 26.94 7.31
C VAL A 105 6.34 26.40 6.04
N LYS A 106 7.10 25.81 5.11
CA LYS A 106 6.57 25.24 3.86
C LYS A 106 5.72 24.00 4.10
N ALA A 107 5.97 23.30 5.21
CA ALA A 107 5.22 22.11 5.58
C ALA A 107 3.92 22.44 6.32
N ARG A 108 3.67 23.71 6.70
CA ARG A 108 2.46 24.12 7.40
C ARG A 108 1.26 24.04 6.45
N LYS A 109 0.28 23.25 6.85
CA LYS A 109 -1.03 23.16 6.17
C LYS A 109 -2.07 23.79 7.07
N ASP A 110 -2.84 24.73 6.54
CA ASP A 110 -3.83 25.49 7.31
C ASP A 110 -4.83 24.57 8.02
N CYS A 111 -5.02 24.79 9.32
CA CYS A 111 -5.98 24.10 10.18
C CYS A 111 -6.88 25.12 10.90
N GLY A 112 -7.01 26.32 10.37
CA GLY A 112 -7.50 27.47 11.11
C GLY A 112 -8.50 28.29 10.32
N PHE A 113 -8.53 29.57 10.67
CA PHE A 113 -9.12 30.65 9.91
C PHE A 113 -8.43 31.96 10.33
N PRO A 114 -8.48 33.02 9.52
CA PRO A 114 -7.89 34.32 9.88
C PRO A 114 -8.46 34.86 11.21
N GLY A 115 -7.58 35.28 12.13
CA GLY A 115 -7.98 35.79 13.44
C GLY A 115 -8.27 34.72 14.51
N ILE A 116 -8.08 33.43 14.20
CA ILE A 116 -8.19 32.35 15.20
C ILE A 116 -7.21 32.59 16.36
N THR A 117 -7.68 32.37 17.60
CA THR A 117 -6.81 32.45 18.78
C THR A 117 -5.95 31.20 18.93
N ALA A 118 -4.81 31.31 19.62
CA ALA A 118 -3.94 30.17 19.90
C ALA A 118 -4.70 29.04 20.61
N GLN A 119 -5.50 29.40 21.63
CA GLN A 119 -6.30 28.45 22.39
C GLN A 119 -7.35 27.72 21.54
N GLU A 120 -8.01 28.41 20.62
CA GLU A 120 -8.97 27.77 19.70
C GLU A 120 -8.26 26.82 18.74
N CYS A 121 -7.12 27.23 18.19
CA CYS A 121 -6.31 26.37 17.33
C CYS A 121 -5.85 25.09 18.04
N GLU A 122 -5.36 25.21 19.28
CA GLU A 122 -4.87 24.08 20.05
C GLU A 122 -6.00 23.13 20.48
N ARG A 123 -7.19 23.66 20.82
CA ARG A 123 -8.39 22.85 21.09
C ARG A 123 -8.83 22.03 19.88
N ARG A 124 -8.59 22.53 18.66
CA ARG A 124 -8.80 21.77 17.41
C ARG A 124 -7.75 20.68 17.18
N GLY A 125 -6.79 20.50 18.09
CA GLY A 125 -5.72 19.51 17.99
C GLY A 125 -4.58 19.93 17.06
N CYS A 126 -4.52 21.21 16.68
CA CYS A 126 -3.53 21.75 15.76
C CYS A 126 -2.39 22.45 16.52
N CYS A 127 -1.46 23.00 15.75
CA CYS A 127 -0.32 23.77 16.24
C CYS A 127 -0.55 25.24 15.94
N PHE A 128 -0.16 26.10 16.89
CA PHE A 128 -0.22 27.54 16.70
C PHE A 128 1.18 28.16 16.76
N MET A 129 1.57 28.89 15.72
CA MET A 129 2.77 29.73 15.68
C MET A 129 2.49 30.97 14.85
N SER A 130 2.45 32.15 15.48
CA SER A 130 2.14 33.44 14.85
C SER A 130 3.29 34.07 14.06
N HIS A 131 4.24 33.26 13.60
CA HIS A 131 5.40 33.71 12.83
C HIS A 131 5.86 32.63 11.82
N PRO A 132 6.36 33.00 10.62
CA PRO A 132 6.35 34.35 10.03
C PRO A 132 4.94 34.80 9.60
N ALA A 133 4.84 36.04 9.10
CA ALA A 133 3.60 36.52 8.46
C ALA A 133 3.43 35.89 7.07
N GLY A 134 2.21 35.95 6.54
CA GLY A 134 1.90 35.44 5.19
C GLY A 134 1.78 33.92 5.09
N VAL A 135 1.74 33.21 6.23
CA VAL A 135 1.60 31.76 6.31
C VAL A 135 0.58 31.37 7.38
N PRO A 136 0.01 30.15 7.33
CA PRO A 136 -0.93 29.71 8.35
C PRO A 136 -0.32 29.74 9.75
N TRP A 137 -0.95 30.49 10.64
CA TRP A 137 -0.57 30.53 12.06
C TRP A 137 -1.14 29.35 12.83
N CYS A 138 -2.32 28.86 12.44
CA CYS A 138 -2.87 27.61 12.91
C CYS A 138 -2.73 26.54 11.83
N PHE A 139 -2.00 25.46 12.11
CA PHE A 139 -1.66 24.45 11.11
C PHE A 139 -1.67 23.03 11.68
N TYR A 140 -1.85 22.05 10.81
CA TYR A 140 -1.87 20.64 11.20
C TYR A 140 -0.53 20.16 11.76
N ARG A 141 -0.63 19.19 12.69
CA ARG A 141 0.52 18.39 13.14
C ARG A 141 0.94 17.41 12.05
N ASN A 142 2.24 17.21 11.88
CA ASN A 142 2.79 16.19 11.00
C ASN A 142 2.98 14.88 11.76
N ALA A 143 2.63 13.76 11.14
CA ALA A 143 2.97 12.44 11.65
C ALA A 143 4.41 12.11 11.24
N VAL A 144 5.30 12.05 12.23
CA VAL A 144 6.70 11.64 12.04
C VAL A 144 6.92 10.29 12.70
N GLN A 145 7.80 9.50 12.11
CA GLN A 145 8.19 8.24 12.73
C GLN A 145 8.93 8.47 14.05
N GLU A 146 8.66 7.63 15.05
CA GLU A 146 9.43 7.65 16.29
C GLU A 146 10.90 7.33 16.04
N VAL A 147 11.77 7.97 16.82
CA VAL A 147 13.20 7.70 16.81
C VAL A 147 13.47 6.48 17.69
N CYS A 148 14.28 5.60 17.14
CA CYS A 148 14.94 4.48 17.78
C CYS A 148 16.46 4.66 17.55
#